data_AF-A0A1S9D9P2-F1
#
_entry.id   AF-A0A1S9D9P2-F1
#
_cell.length_a   1.000
_cell.length_b   1.000
_cell.length_c   1.000
_cell.angle_alpha   90.00
_cell.angle_beta   90.00
_cell.angle_gamma   90.00
#
_symmetry.space_group_name_H-M   'P 1'
#
loop_
_entity.id
_entity.type
_entity.pdbx_description
1 polymer ?
#
loop_
_entity_poly.entity_id
_entity_poly.type
_entity_poly.pdbx_seq_one_letter_code
_entity_poly.pdbx_strand_id
1 'polypeptide(L)'
;MPRRERVVGAPVVPSVLWCLHCLRTAVKDRERGEGELFTIGCKFDGAASVLCRQCSGRNANCDQTSRGMLGDAHDLHRMLKWAETIFWNENEEQVVFGLETRELVAQACIALCHAFDGVELAHRKEFRLTAKKAEKLGRIIANYRESMSRRTDALERQLGPLPPRDDVRARRQYMEDCRLRLKEFDAGYMSWQVAIRNFTRHVKRAVREYFNQEDVEGDWREHWDAMFDIFPIAFAAI
;
A
#
# COMPACT_ATOMS: atom_id res chain seq x y z
N MET A 1 28.14 15.00 -25.49
CA MET A 1 28.45 14.32 -24.21
C MET A 1 28.11 12.84 -24.36
N PRO A 2 29.00 11.91 -23.96
CA PRO A 2 28.67 10.49 -24.01
C PRO A 2 27.50 10.22 -23.05
N ARG A 3 26.44 9.59 -23.56
CA ARG A 3 25.32 9.12 -22.76
C ARG A 3 25.88 8.05 -21.84
N ARG A 4 26.05 8.35 -20.55
CA ARG A 4 26.45 7.34 -19.54
C ARG A 4 25.49 6.16 -19.67
N GLU A 5 25.99 5.03 -20.13
CA GLU A 5 25.23 3.78 -20.08
C GLU A 5 24.89 3.52 -18.62
N ARG A 6 23.59 3.44 -18.33
CA ARG A 6 23.14 3.06 -16.99
C ARG A 6 23.64 1.64 -16.77
N VAL A 7 24.33 1.41 -15.65
CA VAL A 7 24.55 0.05 -15.15
C VAL A 7 23.15 -0.54 -14.91
N VAL A 8 22.71 -1.42 -15.82
CA VAL A 8 21.39 -2.04 -15.75
C VAL A 8 21.49 -3.16 -14.72
N GLY A 9 21.28 -2.82 -13.45
CA GLY A 9 21.00 -3.81 -12.42
C GLY A 9 19.61 -4.42 -12.63
N ALA A 10 19.34 -5.55 -11.97
CA ALA A 10 17.99 -6.08 -11.91
C ALA A 10 17.03 -5.01 -11.36
N PRO A 11 15.83 -4.84 -11.95
CA PRO A 11 14.90 -3.82 -11.51
C PRO A 11 14.49 -4.02 -10.06
N VAL A 12 14.51 -2.93 -9.29
CA VAL A 12 14.03 -2.93 -7.90
C VAL A 12 12.53 -2.66 -7.90
N VAL A 13 11.76 -3.56 -7.27
CA VAL A 13 10.32 -3.40 -7.03
C VAL A 13 10.13 -3.02 -5.56
N PRO A 14 9.70 -1.79 -5.25
CA PRO A 14 9.52 -1.37 -3.87
C PRO A 14 8.18 -1.86 -3.30
N SER A 15 8.18 -2.28 -2.05
CA SER A 15 6.96 -2.59 -1.30
C SER A 15 6.21 -1.34 -0.86
N VAL A 16 6.92 -0.26 -0.49
CA VAL A 16 6.32 0.95 0.12
C VAL A 16 6.61 2.22 -0.66
N LEU A 17 7.74 2.27 -1.38
CA LEU A 17 8.24 3.45 -2.10
C LEU A 17 7.88 3.42 -3.59
N TRP A 18 6.75 2.80 -3.91
CA TRP A 18 6.15 2.96 -5.23
C TRP A 18 5.58 4.37 -5.35
N CYS A 19 5.56 4.92 -6.57
CA CYS A 19 5.05 6.28 -6.78
C CYS A 19 3.54 6.29 -7.06
N LEU A 20 2.86 7.37 -6.66
CA LEU A 20 1.42 7.59 -6.86
C LEU A 20 1.04 7.63 -8.35
N HIS A 21 1.96 8.01 -9.25
CA HIS A 21 1.73 7.87 -10.69
C HIS A 21 1.59 6.40 -11.13
N CYS A 22 2.38 5.49 -10.55
CA CYS A 22 2.26 4.06 -10.80
C CYS A 22 0.98 3.51 -10.19
N LEU A 23 0.61 3.91 -8.98
CA LEU A 23 -0.67 3.54 -8.35
C LEU A 23 -1.86 3.93 -9.25
N ARG A 24 -1.96 5.21 -9.62
CA ARG A 24 -3.04 5.74 -10.47
C ARG A 24 -3.08 5.06 -11.84
N THR A 25 -1.93 4.65 -12.37
CA THR A 25 -1.88 3.91 -13.63
C THR A 25 -2.34 2.47 -13.45
N ALA A 26 -1.88 1.77 -12.41
CA ALA A 26 -2.34 0.40 -12.10
C ALA A 26 -3.85 0.34 -11.90
N VAL A 27 -4.42 1.32 -11.19
CA VAL A 27 -5.87 1.51 -11.04
C VAL A 27 -6.55 1.65 -12.41
N LYS A 28 -6.09 2.57 -13.24
CA LYS A 28 -6.66 2.82 -14.57
C LYS A 28 -6.54 1.62 -15.52
N ASP A 29 -5.43 0.91 -15.47
CA ASP A 29 -5.18 -0.25 -16.32
C ASP A 29 -6.05 -1.43 -15.86
N ARG A 30 -6.21 -1.64 -14.55
CA ARG A 30 -7.09 -2.68 -14.02
C ARG A 30 -8.57 -2.40 -14.30
N GLU A 31 -9.01 -1.15 -14.26
CA GLU A 31 -10.37 -0.76 -14.69
C GLU A 31 -10.68 -1.17 -16.16
N ARG A 32 -9.67 -1.59 -16.95
CA ARG A 32 -9.80 -1.97 -18.35
C ARG A 32 -9.62 -3.47 -18.63
N GLY A 33 -9.07 -4.25 -17.69
CA GLY A 33 -8.83 -5.68 -17.86
C GLY A 33 -9.64 -6.48 -16.85
N GLU A 34 -10.17 -7.64 -17.22
CA GLU A 34 -10.94 -8.55 -16.36
C GLU A 34 -10.05 -9.70 -15.83
N GLY A 35 -10.28 -10.17 -14.60
CA GLY A 35 -9.61 -11.36 -14.02
C GLY A 35 -8.13 -11.28 -13.62
N GLU A 36 -7.38 -10.28 -14.08
CA GLU A 36 -5.97 -10.11 -13.76
C GLU A 36 -5.70 -9.65 -12.31
N LEU A 37 -4.53 -10.04 -11.81
CA LEU A 37 -4.04 -9.62 -10.51
C LEU A 37 -3.79 -8.10 -10.47
N PHE A 38 -4.33 -7.41 -9.46
CA PHE A 38 -4.00 -6.01 -9.22
C PHE A 38 -2.58 -5.86 -8.65
N THR A 39 -1.66 -5.27 -9.42
CA THR A 39 -0.29 -4.98 -8.97
C THR A 39 0.12 -3.53 -9.24
N ILE A 40 0.76 -2.90 -8.26
CA ILE A 40 1.40 -1.60 -8.47
C ILE A 40 2.76 -1.85 -9.13
N GLY A 41 2.79 -1.86 -10.46
CA GLY A 41 3.96 -2.18 -11.30
C GLY A 41 5.12 -1.16 -11.26
N CYS A 42 5.35 -0.48 -10.15
CA CYS A 42 6.43 0.50 -10.00
C CYS A 42 7.79 -0.20 -9.98
N LYS A 43 8.68 0.13 -10.94
CA LYS A 43 10.01 -0.47 -11.07
C LYS A 43 11.08 0.60 -11.17
N PHE A 44 12.21 0.44 -10.48
CA PHE A 44 13.38 1.31 -10.57
C PHE A 44 14.53 0.57 -11.26
N ASP A 45 15.29 1.25 -12.14
CA ASP A 45 16.42 0.64 -12.88
C ASP A 45 17.64 0.30 -12.00
N GLY A 46 17.59 0.67 -10.73
CA GLY A 46 18.61 0.36 -9.73
C GLY A 46 18.31 1.08 -8.41
N ALA A 47 18.99 0.67 -7.34
CA ALA A 47 18.78 1.21 -6.00
C ALA A 47 19.05 2.73 -5.90
N ALA A 48 19.93 3.26 -6.75
CA ALA A 48 20.25 4.69 -6.80
C ALA A 48 19.37 5.48 -7.78
N SER A 49 18.40 4.85 -8.47
CA SER A 49 17.54 5.56 -9.41
C SER A 49 16.57 6.47 -8.67
N VAL A 50 16.58 7.77 -9.00
CA VAL A 50 15.66 8.76 -8.43
C VAL A 50 14.24 8.60 -9.00
N LEU A 51 14.13 8.10 -10.24
CA LEU A 51 12.86 7.92 -10.94
C LEU A 51 12.58 6.44 -11.19
N CYS A 52 11.30 6.07 -11.11
CA CYS A 52 10.82 4.79 -11.61
C CYS A 52 10.82 4.80 -13.15
N ARG A 53 10.80 3.61 -13.76
CA ARG A 53 10.77 3.42 -15.23
C ARG A 53 9.65 4.20 -15.90
N GLN A 54 8.46 4.19 -15.30
CA GLN A 54 7.30 4.88 -15.85
C GLN A 54 7.48 6.40 -15.85
N CYS A 55 7.89 6.98 -14.72
CA CYS A 55 8.11 8.42 -14.62
C CYS A 55 9.29 8.87 -15.48
N SER A 56 10.37 8.07 -15.55
CA SER A 56 11.49 8.29 -16.46
C SER A 56 11.04 8.29 -17.93
N GLY A 57 10.19 7.33 -18.34
CA GLY A 57 9.66 7.27 -19.70
C GLY A 57 8.73 8.43 -20.05
N ARG A 58 8.05 9.01 -19.05
CA ARG A 58 7.16 10.17 -19.20
C ARG A 58 7.88 11.52 -19.02
N ASN A 59 9.20 11.53 -18.81
CA ASN A 59 9.97 12.73 -18.45
C ASN A 59 9.34 13.52 -17.28
N ALA A 60 8.86 12.79 -16.26
CA ALA A 60 8.17 13.33 -15.10
C ALA A 60 8.86 12.93 -13.80
N ASN A 61 8.65 13.73 -12.75
CA ASN A 61 9.10 13.37 -11.41
C ASN A 61 8.21 12.27 -10.82
N CYS A 62 8.80 11.38 -10.01
CA CYS A 62 8.03 10.47 -9.18
C CYS A 62 7.29 11.24 -8.10
N ASP A 63 5.98 10.99 -8.01
CA ASP A 63 5.17 11.47 -6.90
C ASP A 63 5.20 10.42 -5.77
N GLN A 64 6.07 10.60 -4.79
CA GLN A 64 6.28 9.65 -3.69
C GLN A 64 5.29 9.88 -2.57
N THR A 65 4.79 8.83 -1.91
CA THR A 65 3.94 8.96 -0.71
C THR A 65 4.60 9.86 0.33
N SER A 66 3.81 10.76 0.92
CA SER A 66 4.24 11.64 2.00
C SER A 66 4.81 10.86 3.19
N ARG A 67 5.92 11.32 3.79
CA ARG A 67 6.63 10.64 4.90
C ARG A 67 5.71 10.24 6.06
N GLY A 68 4.70 11.06 6.33
CA GLY A 68 3.71 10.88 7.40
C GLY A 68 2.73 9.72 7.19
N MET A 69 2.73 9.13 6.00
CA MET A 69 1.81 8.05 5.60
C MET A 69 2.55 6.81 5.07
N LEU A 70 3.86 6.70 5.30
CA LEU A 70 4.63 5.54 4.82
C LEU A 70 4.21 4.23 5.50
N GLY A 71 3.66 4.30 6.71
CA GLY A 71 3.04 3.16 7.39
C GLY A 71 1.74 2.77 6.69
N ASP A 72 0.88 3.74 6.36
CA ASP A 72 -0.37 3.47 5.63
C ASP A 72 -0.11 2.91 4.22
N ALA A 73 0.92 3.40 3.51
CA ALA A 73 1.33 2.83 2.21
C ALA A 73 1.85 1.40 2.34
N HIS A 74 2.54 1.10 3.43
CA HIS A 74 3.00 -0.25 3.72
C HIS A 74 1.83 -1.18 4.03
N ASP A 75 0.87 -0.70 4.83
CA ASP A 75 -0.33 -1.44 5.17
C ASP A 75 -1.16 -1.72 3.90
N LEU A 76 -1.30 -0.74 3.01
CA LEU A 76 -1.88 -0.93 1.67
C LEU A 76 -1.17 -2.06 0.91
N HIS A 77 0.16 -1.99 0.82
CA HIS A 77 0.93 -3.03 0.12
C HIS A 77 0.70 -4.43 0.72
N ARG A 78 0.70 -4.54 2.06
CA ARG A 78 0.45 -5.82 2.73
C ARG A 78 -0.95 -6.35 2.44
N MET A 79 -1.98 -5.50 2.47
CA MET A 79 -3.35 -5.90 2.13
C MET A 79 -3.48 -6.37 0.68
N LEU A 80 -2.84 -5.67 -0.26
CA LEU A 80 -2.80 -6.10 -1.67
C LEU A 80 -2.06 -7.43 -1.83
N LYS A 81 -0.94 -7.62 -1.14
CA LYS A 81 -0.16 -8.86 -1.19
C LYS A 81 -0.87 -10.04 -0.52
N TRP A 82 -1.63 -9.77 0.54
CA TRP A 82 -2.51 -10.76 1.16
C TRP A 82 -3.60 -11.19 0.16
N ALA A 83 -4.29 -10.25 -0.48
CA ALA A 83 -5.30 -10.56 -1.48
C ALA A 83 -4.73 -11.38 -2.66
N GLU A 84 -3.55 -11.01 -3.16
CA GLU A 84 -2.82 -11.79 -4.16
C GLU A 84 -2.60 -13.23 -3.70
N THR A 85 -2.01 -13.41 -2.51
CA THR A 85 -1.65 -14.71 -1.96
C THR A 85 -2.85 -15.62 -1.74
N ILE A 86 -4.03 -15.06 -1.42
CA ILE A 86 -5.23 -15.84 -1.15
C ILE A 86 -6.01 -16.15 -2.43
N PHE A 87 -6.24 -15.15 -3.28
CA PHE A 87 -7.21 -15.28 -4.38
C PHE A 87 -6.59 -15.67 -5.72
N TRP A 88 -5.28 -15.45 -5.90
CA TRP A 88 -4.53 -15.85 -7.10
C TRP A 88 -3.50 -16.95 -6.78
N ASN A 89 -3.71 -17.72 -5.70
CA ASN A 89 -2.94 -18.93 -5.48
C ASN A 89 -3.34 -20.03 -6.48
N GLU A 90 -2.34 -20.76 -6.98
CA GLU A 90 -2.49 -21.93 -7.84
C GLU A 90 -2.13 -23.23 -7.10
N ASN A 91 -1.86 -23.17 -5.79
CA ASN A 91 -1.62 -24.36 -5.00
C ASN A 91 -2.88 -25.23 -4.90
N GLU A 92 -2.80 -26.46 -5.42
CA GLU A 92 -3.89 -27.46 -5.42
C GLU A 92 -4.35 -27.85 -4.01
N GLU A 93 -3.53 -27.63 -2.98
CA GLU A 93 -3.91 -27.87 -1.57
C GLU A 93 -4.81 -26.76 -0.99
N GLN A 94 -5.03 -25.67 -1.73
CA GLN A 94 -5.84 -24.52 -1.32
C GLN A 94 -7.04 -24.30 -2.24
N VAL A 95 -8.04 -23.60 -1.71
CA VAL A 95 -9.25 -23.25 -2.47
C VAL A 95 -8.87 -22.37 -3.66
N VAL A 96 -9.15 -22.85 -4.87
CA VAL A 96 -8.93 -22.09 -6.11
C VAL A 96 -10.19 -21.28 -6.41
N PHE A 97 -10.14 -19.97 -6.17
CA PHE A 97 -11.26 -19.08 -6.42
C PHE A 97 -11.52 -18.87 -7.92
N GLY A 98 -12.80 -18.89 -8.31
CA GLY A 98 -13.25 -18.61 -9.67
C GLY A 98 -13.03 -17.15 -10.10
N LEU A 99 -13.18 -16.92 -11.41
CA LEU A 99 -12.98 -15.60 -12.04
C LEU A 99 -13.87 -14.51 -11.41
N GLU A 100 -15.14 -14.83 -11.12
CA GLU A 100 -16.09 -13.88 -10.53
C GLU A 100 -15.63 -13.39 -9.14
N THR A 101 -15.21 -14.31 -8.27
CA THR A 101 -14.70 -13.95 -6.94
C THR A 101 -13.42 -13.13 -7.03
N ARG A 102 -12.50 -13.51 -7.92
CA ARG A 102 -11.27 -12.74 -8.20
C ARG A 102 -11.58 -11.33 -8.68
N GLU A 103 -12.60 -11.16 -9.50
CA GLU A 103 -13.02 -9.85 -9.99
C GLU A 103 -13.59 -8.97 -8.88
N LEU A 104 -14.45 -9.52 -8.00
CA LEU A 104 -14.97 -8.79 -6.83
C LEU A 104 -13.85 -8.35 -5.88
N VAL A 105 -12.85 -9.20 -5.66
CA VAL A 105 -11.67 -8.88 -4.84
C VAL A 105 -10.80 -7.82 -5.51
N ALA A 106 -10.58 -7.91 -6.82
CA ALA A 106 -9.84 -6.90 -7.56
C ALA A 106 -10.51 -5.53 -7.49
N GLN A 107 -11.85 -5.47 -7.62
CA GLN A 107 -12.61 -4.23 -7.43
C GLN A 107 -12.45 -3.65 -6.02
N ALA A 108 -12.41 -4.50 -4.99
CA ALA A 108 -12.11 -4.07 -3.63
C ALA A 108 -10.69 -3.49 -3.51
N CYS A 109 -9.68 -4.10 -4.13
CA CYS A 109 -8.32 -3.57 -4.20
C CYS A 109 -8.25 -2.21 -4.89
N ILE A 110 -8.97 -2.03 -6.01
CA ILE A 110 -9.05 -0.77 -6.75
C ILE A 110 -9.67 0.33 -5.87
N ALA A 111 -10.82 0.04 -5.24
CA ALA A 111 -11.50 0.98 -4.36
C ALA A 111 -10.60 1.40 -3.17
N LEU A 112 -9.85 0.45 -2.61
CA LEU A 112 -8.88 0.72 -1.55
C LEU A 112 -7.74 1.63 -2.02
N CYS A 113 -7.23 1.43 -3.25
CA CYS A 113 -6.19 2.26 -3.84
C CYS A 113 -6.67 3.69 -4.15
N HIS A 114 -7.89 3.85 -4.66
CA HIS A 114 -8.52 5.16 -4.85
C HIS A 114 -8.68 5.90 -3.52
N ALA A 115 -9.13 5.20 -2.48
CA ALA A 115 -9.24 5.77 -1.14
C ALA A 115 -7.88 6.22 -0.60
N PHE A 116 -6.84 5.40 -0.76
CA PHE A 116 -5.48 5.77 -0.37
C PHE A 116 -4.98 7.03 -1.10
N ASP A 117 -5.15 7.14 -2.42
CA ASP A 117 -4.74 8.34 -3.18
C ASP A 117 -5.49 9.60 -2.70
N GLY A 118 -6.79 9.48 -2.41
CA GLY A 118 -7.60 10.56 -1.86
C GLY A 118 -7.15 11.02 -0.47
N VAL A 119 -6.83 10.06 0.41
CA VAL A 119 -6.32 10.34 1.77
C VAL A 119 -4.92 10.96 1.71
N GLU A 120 -4.05 10.46 0.84
CA GLU A 120 -2.70 11.03 0.63
C GLU A 120 -2.78 12.49 0.17
N LEU A 121 -3.70 12.78 -0.75
CA LEU A 121 -3.97 14.15 -1.18
C LEU A 121 -4.51 15.03 -0.04
N ALA A 122 -5.37 14.49 0.84
CA ALA A 122 -5.88 15.22 2.00
C ALA A 122 -4.75 15.57 2.98
N HIS A 123 -3.88 14.60 3.31
CA HIS A 123 -2.69 14.80 4.13
C HIS A 123 -1.77 15.87 3.52
N ARG A 124 -1.50 15.80 2.21
CA ARG A 124 -0.70 16.85 1.54
C ARG A 124 -1.33 18.23 1.65
N LYS A 125 -2.65 18.34 1.54
CA LYS A 125 -3.36 19.62 1.66
C LYS A 125 -3.25 20.19 3.07
N GLU A 126 -3.39 19.36 4.11
CA GLU A 126 -3.20 19.74 5.51
C GLU A 126 -1.84 20.40 5.74
N PHE A 127 -0.77 19.75 5.25
CA PHE A 127 0.59 20.27 5.34
C PHE A 127 0.97 21.26 4.23
N ARG A 128 0.02 21.65 3.37
CA ARG A 128 0.22 22.59 2.24
C ARG A 128 1.31 22.15 1.25
N LEU A 129 1.56 20.85 1.15
CA LEU A 129 2.55 20.24 0.25
C LEU A 129 2.14 20.29 -1.23
N THR A 130 0.91 20.71 -1.52
CA THR A 130 0.41 20.92 -2.89
C THR A 130 0.65 22.34 -3.42
N ALA A 131 1.25 23.24 -2.61
CA ALA A 131 1.43 24.64 -2.97
C ALA A 131 2.42 24.82 -4.14
N LYS A 132 2.00 25.53 -5.20
CA LYS A 132 2.83 25.81 -6.39
C LYS A 132 3.76 27.02 -6.26
N LYS A 133 3.61 27.83 -5.20
CA LYS A 133 4.39 29.08 -5.04
C LYS A 133 5.74 28.80 -4.38
N ALA A 134 6.82 28.90 -5.17
CA ALA A 134 8.19 28.60 -4.77
C ALA A 134 8.66 29.37 -3.52
N GLU A 135 8.24 30.63 -3.37
CA GLU A 135 8.72 31.55 -2.33
C GLU A 135 8.49 31.06 -0.88
N LYS A 136 7.45 30.22 -0.65
CA LYS A 136 7.14 29.67 0.69
C LYS A 136 7.36 28.17 0.79
N LEU A 137 7.73 27.50 -0.30
CA LEU A 137 7.84 26.04 -0.36
C LEU A 137 8.94 25.52 0.58
N GLY A 138 10.08 26.20 0.64
CA GLY A 138 11.18 25.82 1.54
C GLY A 138 10.76 25.76 3.01
N ARG A 139 10.05 26.79 3.49
CA ARG A 139 9.53 26.83 4.87
C ARG A 139 8.45 25.78 5.11
N ILE A 140 7.55 25.57 4.15
CA ILE A 140 6.52 24.52 4.25
C ILE A 140 7.17 23.14 4.39
N ILE A 141 8.17 22.82 3.55
CA ILE A 141 8.89 21.55 3.60
C ILE A 141 9.67 21.41 4.91
N ALA A 142 10.32 22.48 5.40
CA ALA A 142 11.05 22.46 6.66
C ALA A 142 10.11 22.16 7.84
N ASN A 143 8.99 22.86 7.95
CA ASN A 143 7.99 22.64 9.01
C ASN A 143 7.39 21.23 8.93
N TYR A 144 7.12 20.74 7.72
CA TYR A 144 6.64 19.37 7.53
C TYR A 144 7.66 18.35 8.01
N ARG A 145 8.94 18.49 7.61
CA ARG A 145 10.02 17.59 8.04
C ARG A 145 10.19 17.59 9.55
N GLU A 146 10.15 18.76 10.17
CA GLU A 146 10.24 18.89 11.62
C GLU A 146 9.08 18.19 12.33
N SER A 147 7.85 18.41 11.87
CA SER A 147 6.65 17.73 12.41
C SER A 147 6.77 16.20 12.28
N MET A 148 7.21 15.71 11.11
CA MET A 148 7.40 14.28 10.89
C MET A 148 8.55 13.72 11.74
N SER A 149 9.63 14.48 11.98
CA SER A 149 10.72 14.07 12.86
C SER A 149 10.22 13.88 14.29
N ARG A 150 9.48 14.85 14.84
CA ARG A 150 8.92 14.73 16.20
C ARG A 150 7.99 13.53 16.33
N ARG A 151 7.21 13.22 15.29
CA ARG A 151 6.35 12.02 15.25
C ARG A 151 7.18 10.73 15.23
N THR A 152 8.25 10.70 14.44
CA THR A 152 9.19 9.56 14.41
C THR A 152 9.84 9.37 15.78
N ASP A 153 10.36 10.42 16.41
CA ASP A 153 11.00 10.33 17.73
C ASP A 153 10.03 9.88 18.84
N ALA A 154 8.76 10.28 18.74
CA ALA A 154 7.73 9.81 19.68
C ALA A 154 7.41 8.33 19.49
N LEU A 155 7.36 7.86 18.24
CA LEU A 155 7.09 6.47 17.89
C LEU A 155 8.25 5.55 18.27
N GLU A 156 9.49 5.94 17.99
CA GLU A 156 10.69 5.18 18.37
C GLU A 156 10.78 5.03 19.90
N ARG A 157 10.42 6.07 20.66
CA ARG A 157 10.34 5.98 22.13
C ARG A 157 9.26 5.01 22.62
N GLN A 158 8.15 4.86 21.89
CA GLN A 158 7.11 3.89 22.23
C GLN A 158 7.53 2.45 21.90
N LEU A 159 8.21 2.24 20.76
CA LEU A 159 8.68 0.93 20.33
C LEU A 159 9.89 0.43 21.12
N GLY A 160 10.65 1.35 21.73
CA GLY A 160 11.85 1.02 22.47
C GLY A 160 13.09 0.92 21.57
N PRO A 161 14.20 0.33 22.08
CA PRO A 161 15.46 0.30 21.37
C PRO A 161 15.40 -0.58 20.12
N LEU A 162 16.17 -0.21 19.10
CA LEU A 162 16.36 -1.01 17.90
C LEU A 162 16.85 -2.43 18.27
N PRO A 163 16.22 -3.50 17.78
CA PRO A 163 16.62 -4.86 18.10
C PRO A 163 18.07 -5.20 17.67
N PRO A 164 18.71 -6.17 18.36
CA PRO A 164 20.06 -6.65 18.03
C PRO A 164 20.24 -7.02 16.56
N ARG A 165 21.44 -6.82 16.01
CA ARG A 165 21.74 -6.97 14.57
C ARG A 165 21.51 -8.38 14.03
N ASP A 166 21.71 -9.38 14.88
CA ASP A 166 21.53 -10.80 14.63
C ASP A 166 20.05 -11.21 14.54
N ASP A 167 19.14 -10.47 15.19
CA ASP A 167 17.70 -10.68 15.03
C ASP A 167 17.14 -9.93 13.81
N VAL A 168 17.40 -10.49 12.63
CA VAL A 168 16.96 -9.93 11.35
C VAL A 168 15.45 -9.77 11.28
N ARG A 169 14.68 -10.68 11.88
CA ARG A 169 13.20 -10.64 11.86
C ARG A 169 12.69 -9.51 12.74
N ALA A 170 13.13 -9.42 14.00
CA ALA A 170 12.72 -8.34 14.89
C ALA A 170 13.14 -6.96 14.35
N ARG A 171 14.33 -6.86 13.75
CA ARG A 171 14.76 -5.61 13.09
C ARG A 171 13.87 -5.24 11.92
N ARG A 172 13.47 -6.19 11.08
CA ARG A 172 12.54 -5.92 9.99
C ARG A 172 11.21 -5.40 10.53
N GLN A 173 10.63 -6.10 11.51
CA GLN A 173 9.38 -5.70 12.14
C GLN A 173 9.48 -4.30 12.75
N TYR A 174 10.55 -4.01 13.51
CA TYR A 174 10.82 -2.69 14.06
C TYR A 174 10.85 -1.60 12.99
N MET A 175 11.53 -1.82 11.86
CA MET A 175 11.59 -0.86 10.76
C MET A 175 10.24 -0.64 10.08
N GLU A 176 9.36 -1.64 10.09
CA GLU A 176 7.98 -1.54 9.60
C GLU A 176 7.11 -0.75 10.59
N ASP A 177 7.29 -0.99 11.89
CA ASP A 177 6.56 -0.33 12.97
C ASP A 177 6.97 1.13 13.15
N CYS A 178 8.22 1.49 12.84
CA CYS A 178 8.71 2.87 12.82
C CYS A 178 8.13 3.73 11.70
N ARG A 179 7.35 3.16 10.77
CA ARG A 179 6.74 3.95 9.69
C ARG A 179 5.51 4.70 10.20
N LEU A 180 5.49 6.00 9.90
CA LEU A 180 4.40 6.87 10.33
C LEU A 180 3.08 6.50 9.64
N ARG A 181 2.04 6.33 10.45
CA ARG A 181 0.64 6.18 10.03
C ARG A 181 -0.15 7.42 10.43
N LEU A 182 -1.26 7.66 9.76
CA LEU A 182 -2.26 8.65 10.18
C LEU A 182 -2.78 8.35 11.59
N LYS A 183 -3.05 9.42 12.35
CA LYS A 183 -3.67 9.38 13.68
C LYS A 183 -5.11 9.88 13.63
N GLU A 184 -5.88 9.65 14.69
CA GLU A 184 -7.32 9.94 14.78
C GLU A 184 -7.76 11.34 14.32
N PHE A 185 -6.87 12.32 14.46
CA PHE A 185 -7.12 13.72 14.09
C PHE A 185 -6.37 14.20 12.84
N ASP A 186 -5.60 13.33 12.19
CA ASP A 186 -4.93 13.68 10.93
C ASP A 186 -5.96 13.72 9.78
N ALA A 187 -5.72 14.60 8.80
CA ALA A 187 -6.61 14.71 7.66
C ALA A 187 -6.70 13.38 6.88
N GLY A 188 -7.93 12.87 6.72
CA GLY A 188 -8.20 11.65 5.98
C GLY A 188 -8.10 10.36 6.81
N TYR A 189 -7.77 10.42 8.10
CA TYR A 189 -7.72 9.23 8.96
C TYR A 189 -9.04 8.44 8.95
N MET A 190 -10.17 9.11 9.20
CA MET A 190 -11.47 8.44 9.23
C MET A 190 -11.83 7.82 7.88
N SER A 191 -11.56 8.52 6.77
CA SER A 191 -11.77 8.00 5.43
C SER A 191 -10.92 6.77 5.15
N TRP A 192 -9.68 6.75 5.66
CA TRP A 192 -8.78 5.60 5.53
C TRP A 192 -9.27 4.39 6.33
N GLN A 193 -9.67 4.58 7.59
CA GLN A 193 -10.23 3.50 8.42
C GLN A 193 -11.52 2.91 7.81
N VAL A 194 -12.39 3.77 7.26
CA VAL A 194 -13.59 3.33 6.54
C VAL A 194 -13.23 2.54 5.28
N ALA A 195 -12.21 2.96 4.52
CA ALA A 195 -11.76 2.25 3.33
C ALA A 195 -11.23 0.84 3.65
N ILE A 196 -10.41 0.69 4.69
CA ILE A 196 -9.92 -0.62 5.14
C ILE A 196 -11.08 -1.53 5.54
N ARG A 197 -12.04 -1.02 6.33
CA ARG A 197 -13.25 -1.77 6.72
C ARG A 197 -14.13 -2.16 5.53
N ASN A 198 -14.25 -1.25 4.56
CA ASN A 198 -15.00 -1.53 3.34
C ASN A 198 -14.31 -2.61 2.52
N PHE A 199 -12.99 -2.56 2.37
CA PHE A 199 -12.21 -3.60 1.71
C PHE A 199 -12.48 -4.97 2.33
N THR A 200 -12.32 -5.13 3.64
CA THR A 200 -12.54 -6.44 4.29
C THR A 200 -13.98 -6.89 4.20
N ARG A 201 -14.97 -5.98 4.28
CA ARG A 201 -16.39 -6.32 4.07
C ARG A 201 -16.66 -6.83 2.66
N HIS A 202 -16.10 -6.19 1.64
CA HIS A 202 -16.29 -6.60 0.24
C HIS A 202 -15.64 -7.95 -0.03
N VAL A 203 -14.42 -8.17 0.46
CA VAL A 203 -13.73 -9.46 0.33
C VAL A 203 -14.51 -10.57 1.07
N LYS A 204 -14.98 -10.30 2.29
CA LYS A 204 -15.82 -11.25 3.05
C LYS A 204 -17.09 -11.61 2.30
N ARG A 205 -17.74 -10.63 1.67
CA ARG A 205 -18.93 -10.86 0.85
C ARG A 205 -18.60 -11.74 -0.36
N ALA A 206 -17.51 -11.47 -1.06
CA ALA A 206 -17.08 -12.26 -2.22
C ALA A 206 -16.78 -13.73 -1.84
N VAL A 207 -16.12 -13.96 -0.70
CA VAL A 207 -15.89 -15.31 -0.17
C VAL A 207 -17.22 -16.00 0.16
N ARG A 208 -18.12 -15.31 0.86
CA ARG A 208 -19.45 -15.87 1.19
C ARG A 208 -20.26 -16.21 -0.06
N GLU A 209 -20.23 -15.36 -1.08
CA GLU A 209 -20.94 -15.58 -2.34
C GLU A 209 -20.37 -16.80 -3.09
N TYR A 210 -19.05 -17.01 -3.08
CA TYR A 210 -18.40 -18.17 -3.68
C TYR A 210 -18.86 -19.50 -3.04
N PHE A 211 -18.82 -19.60 -1.72
CA PHE A 211 -19.19 -20.82 -0.98
C PHE A 211 -20.70 -21.07 -0.89
N ASN A 212 -21.52 -20.10 -1.25
CA ASN A 212 -22.97 -20.29 -1.34
C ASN A 212 -23.42 -20.91 -2.68
N GLN A 213 -22.48 -21.16 -3.60
CA GLN A 213 -22.76 -21.81 -4.88
C GLN A 213 -23.01 -23.32 -4.66
N GLU A 214 -23.95 -23.91 -5.41
CA GLU A 214 -24.39 -25.31 -5.20
C GLU A 214 -23.26 -26.34 -5.33
N ASP A 215 -22.23 -26.03 -6.10
CA ASP A 215 -21.11 -26.93 -6.42
C ASP A 215 -19.86 -26.73 -5.52
N VAL A 216 -19.94 -25.89 -4.49
CA VAL A 216 -18.80 -25.61 -3.60
C VAL A 216 -19.02 -26.21 -2.22
N GLU A 217 -18.21 -27.21 -1.87
CA GLU A 217 -18.20 -27.78 -0.51
C GLU A 217 -17.43 -26.90 0.48
N GLY A 218 -17.93 -26.79 1.72
CA GLY A 218 -17.25 -26.11 2.84
C GLY A 218 -18.10 -25.00 3.50
N ASP A 219 -17.77 -24.65 4.75
CA ASP A 219 -18.36 -23.49 5.43
C ASP A 219 -17.53 -22.24 5.15
N TRP A 220 -18.13 -21.27 4.46
CA TRP A 220 -17.51 -19.98 4.18
C TRP A 220 -16.96 -19.27 5.42
N ARG A 221 -17.52 -19.53 6.61
CA ARG A 221 -17.05 -18.95 7.88
C ARG A 221 -15.70 -19.49 8.27
N GLU A 222 -15.50 -20.80 8.23
CA GLU A 222 -14.23 -21.45 8.57
C GLU A 222 -13.12 -20.97 7.62
N HIS A 223 -13.42 -20.93 6.32
CA HIS A 223 -12.51 -20.41 5.31
C HIS A 223 -12.20 -18.92 5.50
N TRP A 224 -13.23 -18.11 5.77
CA TRP A 224 -13.04 -16.69 6.06
C TRP A 224 -12.16 -16.47 7.30
N ASP A 225 -12.45 -17.17 8.39
CA ASP A 225 -11.71 -17.02 9.64
C ASP A 225 -10.24 -17.43 9.46
N ALA A 226 -9.96 -18.53 8.75
CA ALA A 226 -8.59 -18.95 8.42
C ALA A 226 -7.86 -17.93 7.52
N MET A 227 -8.53 -17.37 6.51
CA MET A 227 -7.96 -16.32 5.64
C MET A 227 -7.70 -15.02 6.42
N PHE A 228 -8.60 -14.70 7.35
CA PHE A 228 -8.56 -13.46 8.11
C PHE A 228 -7.60 -13.53 9.30
N ASP A 229 -7.30 -14.72 9.83
CA ASP A 229 -6.28 -14.92 10.86
C ASP A 229 -4.89 -14.44 10.39
N ILE A 230 -4.59 -14.60 9.10
CA ILE A 230 -3.36 -14.10 8.47
C ILE A 230 -3.52 -12.71 7.83
N PHE A 231 -4.63 -12.00 8.10
CA PHE A 231 -4.83 -10.65 7.59
C PHE A 231 -3.80 -9.69 8.19
N PRO A 232 -3.09 -8.89 7.37
CA PRO A 232 -1.87 -8.23 7.83
C PRO A 232 -2.07 -7.02 8.75
N ILE A 233 -3.32 -6.55 8.92
CA ILE A 233 -3.63 -5.31 9.63
C ILE A 233 -4.50 -5.62 10.85
N ALA A 234 -4.04 -5.19 12.02
CA ALA A 234 -4.87 -5.19 13.22
C ALA A 234 -5.90 -4.06 13.13
N PHE A 235 -7.18 -4.38 13.31
CA PHE A 235 -8.20 -3.36 13.49
C PHE A 235 -8.07 -2.77 14.88
N ALA A 236 -7.85 -1.46 14.97
CA ALA A 236 -8.10 -0.77 16.23
C ALA A 236 -9.58 -0.95 16.58
N ALA A 237 -9.86 -1.37 17.83
CA ALA A 237 -11.20 -1.29 18.38
C ALA A 237 -11.59 0.20 18.36
N ILE A 238 -12.55 0.55 17.49
CA ILE A 238 -13.20 1.88 17.50
C ILE A 238 -14.49 1.72 18.28
#